data_AF-A0AAN7MCW6-F1
#
_entry.id   AF-A0AAN7MCW6-F1
#
_cell.length_a   1.000
_cell.length_b   1.000
_cell.length_c   1.000
_cell.angle_alpha   90.00
_cell.angle_beta   90.00
_cell.angle_gamma   90.00
#
_symmetry.space_group_name_H-M   'P 1'
#
loop_
_entity.id
_entity.type
_entity.pdbx_description
1 polymer ?
#
loop_
_entity_poly.entity_id
_entity_poly.type
_entity_poly.pdbx_seq_one_letter_code
_entity_poly.pdbx_strand_id
1 'polypeptide(L)'
;MSRRCRSKATETGDSWFNGQKLRLPENCGSGQCWTAKVKTEEELVEAIVAAKAPPKASLCFIEVILHKDDTSEELLKWGSRVSAANSRPPNPQ
;
A
#
# COMPACT_ATOMS: atom_id res chain seq x y z
N MET A 1 8.56 5.73 27.21
CA MET A 1 8.78 4.79 26.09
C MET A 1 8.02 5.29 24.87
N SER A 2 8.67 6.05 23.99
CA SER A 2 8.04 6.67 22.82
C SER A 2 7.86 5.62 21.71
N ARG A 3 6.62 5.18 21.46
CA ARG A 3 6.31 4.28 20.34
C ARG A 3 6.36 5.10 19.06
N ARG A 4 7.52 5.04 18.38
CA ARG A 4 7.73 5.62 17.05
C ARG A 4 6.72 4.97 16.09
N CYS A 5 5.73 5.75 15.64
CA CYS A 5 4.79 5.32 14.61
C CYS A 5 5.61 5.04 13.35
N ARG A 6 5.73 3.77 12.96
CA ARG A 6 6.45 3.37 11.74
C ARG A 6 5.48 3.52 10.58
N SER A 7 5.72 4.49 9.72
CA SER A 7 5.07 4.59 8.41
C SER A 7 5.49 3.38 7.57
N LYS A 8 4.57 2.43 7.39
CA LYS A 8 4.70 1.39 6.36
C LYS A 8 3.80 1.81 5.21
N ALA A 9 4.40 2.14 4.07
CA ALA A 9 3.67 2.16 2.81
C ALA A 9 3.49 0.71 2.38
N THR A 10 2.25 0.29 2.18
CA THR A 10 1.93 -1.02 1.58
C THR A 10 1.12 -0.74 0.32
N GLU A 11 1.76 -0.92 -0.82
CA GLU A 11 1.11 -0.80 -2.13
C GLU A 11 0.08 -1.93 -2.27
N THR A 12 -1.18 -1.57 -2.48
CA THR A 12 -2.29 -2.52 -2.67
C THR A 12 -2.75 -2.42 -4.12
N GLY A 13 -1.82 -2.66 -5.05
CA GLY A 13 -1.98 -2.36 -6.48
C GLY A 13 -2.21 -3.57 -7.40
N ASP A 14 -2.05 -4.81 -6.91
CA ASP A 14 -2.25 -6.00 -7.74
C ASP A 14 -3.66 -6.59 -7.55
N SER A 15 -4.32 -6.94 -8.64
CA SER A 15 -5.64 -7.60 -8.67
C SER A 15 -5.73 -8.95 -7.92
N TRP A 16 -4.60 -9.47 -7.42
CA TRP A 16 -4.53 -10.61 -6.50
C TRP A 16 -4.74 -10.25 -5.02
N PHE A 17 -4.57 -9.00 -4.63
CA PHE A 17 -4.90 -8.52 -3.30
C PHE A 17 -6.24 -7.81 -3.35
N ASN A 18 -7.33 -8.55 -3.18
CA ASN A 18 -8.62 -7.93 -2.87
C ASN A 18 -8.43 -7.02 -1.64
N GLY A 19 -8.57 -5.71 -1.86
CA GLY A 19 -8.34 -4.68 -0.84
C GLY A 19 -9.05 -5.04 0.46
N GLN A 20 -8.27 -5.33 1.50
CA GLN A 20 -8.83 -5.67 2.79
C GLN A 20 -9.30 -4.37 3.46
N LYS A 21 -10.60 -4.28 3.77
CA LYS A 21 -11.15 -3.25 4.63
C LYS A 21 -10.53 -3.42 6.03
N LEU A 22 -9.45 -2.69 6.30
CA LEU A 22 -8.70 -2.82 7.55
C LEU A 22 -9.53 -2.21 8.69
N ARG A 23 -10.01 -3.03 9.62
CA ARG A 23 -10.48 -2.54 10.92
C ARG A 23 -9.27 -2.38 11.83
N LEU A 24 -9.10 -1.19 12.41
CA LEU A 24 -7.96 -0.90 13.27
C LEU A 24 -8.14 -1.53 14.66
N PRO A 25 -7.05 -1.99 15.31
CA PRO A 25 -7.10 -2.52 16.67
C PRO A 25 -7.49 -1.42 17.68
N GLU A 26 -8.18 -1.82 18.76
CA GLU A 26 -8.83 -0.96 19.76
C GLU A 26 -7.91 -0.03 20.58
N ASN A 27 -6.60 -0.02 20.32
CA ASN A 27 -5.59 0.68 21.14
C ASN A 27 -4.89 1.86 20.42
N CYS A 28 -5.49 2.38 19.35
CA CYS A 28 -5.15 3.72 18.83
C CYS A 28 -5.95 4.76 19.63
N GLY A 29 -5.28 5.43 20.58
CA GLY A 29 -5.87 6.42 21.48
C GLY A 29 -6.86 7.37 20.79
N SER A 30 -8.08 7.46 21.35
CA SER A 30 -9.21 8.23 20.83
C SER A 30 -9.44 8.13 19.30
N GLY A 31 -9.45 6.91 18.74
CA GLY A 31 -10.33 6.49 17.63
C GLY A 31 -10.28 7.21 16.27
N GLN A 32 -9.48 8.27 16.08
CA GLN A 32 -9.48 9.06 14.85
C GLN A 32 -8.25 8.74 14.00
N CYS A 33 -8.38 7.76 13.12
CA CYS A 33 -7.46 7.61 12.00
C CYS A 33 -7.72 8.71 10.97
N TRP A 34 -6.66 9.29 10.44
CA TRP A 34 -6.78 10.21 9.31
C TRP A 34 -6.71 9.39 8.02
N THR A 35 -7.64 9.62 7.10
CA THR A 35 -7.69 8.93 5.81
C THR A 35 -7.81 9.93 4.68
N ALA A 36 -7.06 9.75 3.60
CA ALA A 36 -7.22 10.49 2.36
C ALA A 36 -7.37 9.53 1.18
N LYS A 37 -8.23 9.88 0.22
CA LYS A 37 -8.30 9.22 -1.09
C LYS A 37 -7.74 10.20 -2.11
N VAL A 38 -6.81 9.75 -2.93
CA VAL A 38 -6.12 10.60 -3.90
C VAL A 38 -6.13 9.95 -5.27
N LYS A 39 -6.31 10.77 -6.30
CA LYS A 39 -6.36 10.36 -7.72
C LYS A 39 -5.30 11.05 -8.57
N THR A 40 -4.69 12.12 -8.06
CA THR A 40 -3.65 12.87 -8.76
C THR A 40 -2.38 12.96 -7.94
N GLU A 41 -1.28 13.30 -8.59
CA GLU A 41 0.01 13.50 -7.94
C GLU A 41 -0.05 14.65 -6.93
N GLU A 42 -0.73 15.74 -7.28
CA GLU A 42 -0.85 16.93 -6.44
C GLU A 42 -1.57 16.60 -5.13
N GLU A 43 -2.70 15.87 -5.21
CA GLU A 43 -3.45 15.40 -4.05
C GLU A 43 -2.60 14.48 -3.16
N LEU A 44 -1.78 13.61 -3.77
CA LEU A 44 -0.87 12.72 -3.05
C LEU A 44 0.22 13.51 -2.30
N VAL A 45 0.81 14.51 -2.94
CA VAL A 45 1.81 15.40 -2.32
C VAL A 45 1.20 16.13 -1.12
N GLU A 46 0.01 16.71 -1.27
CA GLU A 46 -0.72 17.37 -0.18
C GLU A 46 -1.06 16.40 0.96
N ALA A 47 -1.51 15.19 0.63
CA ALA A 47 -1.82 14.16 1.60
C ALA A 47 -0.58 13.73 2.40
N ILE A 48 0.59 13.63 1.77
CA ILE A 48 1.85 13.31 2.45
C ILE A 48 2.28 14.45 3.38
N VAL A 49 2.14 15.71 2.95
CA VAL A 49 2.43 16.88 3.78
C VAL A 49 1.51 16.88 5.01
N ALA A 50 0.21 16.67 4.80
CA ALA A 50 -0.78 16.59 5.86
C ALA A 50 -0.49 15.41 6.82
N ALA A 51 -0.06 14.25 6.31
CA ALA A 51 0.28 13.09 7.13
C ALA A 51 1.52 13.31 8.01
N LYS A 52 2.47 14.13 7.55
CA LYS A 52 3.72 14.44 8.28
C LYS A 52 3.58 15.60 9.29
N ALA A 53 2.49 16.37 9.23
CA ALA A 53 2.29 17.53 10.11
C ALA A 53 2.15 17.12 11.60
N PRO A 54 2.95 17.68 12.52
CA PRO A 54 2.85 17.38 13.95
C PRO A 54 1.77 18.21 14.68
N PRO A 55 1.26 17.74 15.85
CA PRO A 55 1.44 16.41 16.43
C PRO A 55 0.25 15.49 16.11
N LYS A 56 0.46 14.47 15.27
CA LYS A 56 -0.51 13.39 15.06
C LYS A 56 -0.06 12.14 15.81
N ALA A 57 -0.76 11.82 16.90
CA ALA A 57 -0.58 10.56 17.63
C ALA A 57 -1.29 9.37 16.96
N SER A 58 -1.92 9.59 15.79
CA SER A 58 -2.78 8.62 15.11
C SER A 58 -2.19 8.13 13.79
N LEU A 59 -2.68 6.96 13.35
CA LEU A 59 -2.34 6.37 12.06
C LEU A 59 -2.96 7.16 10.90
N CYS A 60 -2.20 7.33 9.82
CA CYS A 60 -2.63 7.97 8.58
C CYS A 60 -2.71 6.91 7.45
N PHE A 61 -3.84 6.81 6.76
CA PHE A 61 -4.03 5.95 5.58
C PHE A 61 -4.24 6.81 4.33
N ILE A 62 -3.46 6.57 3.28
CA ILE A 62 -3.62 7.25 1.98
C ILE A 62 -3.97 6.18 0.95
N GLU A 63 -5.21 6.22 0.46
CA GLU A 63 -5.70 5.35 -0.61
C GLU A 63 -5.41 6.02 -1.95
N VAL A 64 -4.36 5.57 -2.63
CA VAL A 64 -3.99 6.05 -3.97
C VAL A 64 -4.74 5.23 -5.01
N ILE A 65 -5.53 5.90 -5.84
CA ILE A 65 -6.34 5.26 -6.89
C ILE A 65 -5.55 5.32 -8.19
N LEU A 66 -4.99 4.18 -8.60
CA LEU A 66 -4.22 4.03 -9.83
C LEU A 66 -4.98 3.19 -10.86
N HIS A 67 -4.56 3.27 -12.11
CA HIS A 67 -5.07 2.39 -13.16
C HIS A 67 -4.49 0.98 -12.99
N LYS A 68 -5.25 -0.06 -13.34
CA LYS A 68 -4.84 -1.47 -13.14
C LYS A 68 -3.55 -1.86 -13.89
N ASP A 69 -3.24 -1.14 -14.96
CA ASP A 69 -2.06 -1.38 -15.80
C ASP A 69 -0.91 -0.41 -15.48
N ASP A 70 -1.09 0.47 -14.49
CA ASP A 70 -0.06 1.41 -14.02
C ASP A 70 0.87 0.70 -13.03
N THR A 71 1.81 -0.05 -13.57
CA THR A 71 2.80 -0.83 -12.84
C THR A 71 4.18 -0.65 -13.46
N SER A 72 5.24 -0.89 -12.69
CA SER A 72 6.62 -0.83 -13.18
C SER A 72 6.92 -1.89 -14.25
N GLU A 73 7.77 -1.54 -15.22
CA GLU A 73 8.24 -2.50 -16.23
C GLU A 73 9.01 -3.66 -15.61
N GLU A 74 9.72 -3.39 -14.51
CA GLU A 74 10.43 -4.39 -13.73
C GLU A 74 9.48 -5.46 -13.20
N LEU A 75 8.31 -5.07 -12.68
CA LEU A 75 7.31 -6.01 -12.18
C LEU A 75 6.78 -6.89 -13.31
N LEU A 76 6.51 -6.32 -14.49
CA LEU A 76 6.02 -7.06 -15.65
C LEU A 76 7.07 -8.09 -16.15
N LYS A 77 8.33 -7.67 -16.27
CA LYS A 77 9.43 -8.54 -16.71
C LYS A 77 9.67 -9.66 -15.70
N TRP A 78 9.65 -9.34 -14.40
CA TRP A 78 9.81 -10.31 -13.34
C TRP A 78 8.64 -11.29 -13.28
N GLY A 79 7.40 -10.81 -13.34
CA GLY A 79 6.18 -11.62 -13.30
C GLY A 79 6.13 -12.64 -14.44
N SER A 80 6.55 -12.25 -15.65
CA SER A 80 6.68 -13.17 -16.79
C SER A 80 7.68 -14.31 -16.52
N ARG A 81 8.86 -13.98 -15.96
CA ARG A 81 9.89 -14.98 -15.61
C ARG A 81 9.42 -15.93 -14.52
N VAL A 82 8.74 -15.40 -13.50
CA VAL A 82 8.16 -16.20 -12.40
C VAL A 82 7.09 -17.14 -12.93
N SER A 83 6.20 -16.67 -13.80
CA SER A 83 5.16 -17.49 -14.43
C SER A 83 5.74 -18.66 -15.23
N ALA A 84 6.76 -18.40 -16.05
CA ALA A 84 7.45 -19.44 -16.81
C ALA A 84 8.15 -20.46 -15.89
N ALA A 85 8.79 -20.00 -14.82
CA ALA A 85 9.43 -20.88 -13.85
C ALA A 85 8.41 -21.76 -13.11
N ASN A 86 7.27 -21.21 -12.70
CA ASN A 86 6.22 -21.93 -11.97
C ASN A 86 5.48 -22.95 -12.85
N SER A 87 5.38 -22.68 -14.16
CA SER A 87 4.66 -23.53 -15.11
C SER A 87 5.56 -24.58 -15.79
N ARG A 88 6.83 -24.70 -15.38
CA ARG A 88 7.75 -25.67 -15.95
C ARG A 88 7.24 -27.11 -15.72
N PRO A 89 7.36 -28.01 -16.70
CA PRO A 89 6.96 -29.40 -16.51
C PRO A 89 7.77 -30.06 -15.37
N PRO A 90 7.18 -31.02 -14.64
CA PRO A 90 7.90 -31.78 -13.63
C PRO A 90 9.08 -32.48 -14.28
N ASN A 91 10.21 -32.54 -13.57
CA ASN A 91 11.40 -33.18 -14.08
C ASN A 91 11.13 -34.69 -14.26
N PRO A 92 11.24 -35.26 -15.47
CA PRO A 92 11.13 -36.69 -15.67
C PRO A 92 12.37 -37.35 -15.06
N GLN A 93 12.23 -37.88 -13.85
CA GLN A 93 13.17 -38.80 -13.20
C GLN A 93 12.63 -40.22 -13.30
#